data_AF-A0A504KGR6-F1
#
_entry.id   AF-A0A504KGR6-F1
#
_cell.length_a   1.000
_cell.length_b   1.000
_cell.length_c   1.000
_cell.angle_alpha   90.00
_cell.angle_beta   90.00
_cell.angle_gamma   90.00
#
_symmetry.space_group_name_H-M   'P 1'
#
loop_
_entity.id
_entity.type
_entity.pdbx_description
1 polymer ?
#
loop_
_entity_poly.entity_id
_entity_poly.type
_entity_poly.pdbx_seq_one_letter_code
_entity_poly.pdbx_strand_id
1 'polypeptide(L)' 'MSELTLAEATENIYASLRADNADLDAHIATLKAALAREGKKQAVFDPARLVQNNRAGRKLMQAYFRQRGVSVGFSG' A
#
# COMPACT_ATOMS: atom_id res chain seq x y z
N MET A 1 18.29 9.42 -2.42
CA MET A 1 17.26 9.07 -1.41
C MET A 1 17.41 7.59 -1.15
N SER A 2 17.70 7.20 0.09
CA SER A 2 17.87 5.79 0.48
C SER A 2 16.66 4.97 0.03
N GLU A 3 16.90 3.82 -0.59
CA GLU A 3 15.83 2.99 -1.12
C GLU A 3 15.08 2.27 0.00
N LEU A 4 13.82 2.63 0.22
CA LEU A 4 12.97 2.02 1.26
C LEU A 4 12.79 0.52 1.03
N THR A 5 12.86 -0.25 2.10
CA THR A 5 12.44 -1.65 2.15
C THR A 5 10.94 -1.76 1.89
N LEU A 6 10.45 -2.95 1.50
CA LEU A 6 9.02 -3.15 1.36
C LEU A 6 8.27 -2.89 2.67
N ALA A 7 8.85 -3.25 3.81
CA ALA A 7 8.27 -3.00 5.12
C ALA A 7 8.09 -1.49 5.36
N GLU A 8 9.13 -0.69 5.16
CA GLU A 8 9.04 0.78 5.31
C GLU A 8 8.07 1.41 4.33
N ALA A 9 8.07 0.97 3.06
CA ALA A 9 7.12 1.45 2.07
C ALA A 9 5.66 1.11 2.44
N THR A 10 5.44 -0.06 3.06
CA THR A 10 4.12 -0.47 3.57
C THR A 10 3.70 0.37 4.78
N GLU A 11 4.63 0.66 5.70
CA GLU A 11 4.38 1.55 6.84
C GLU A 11 3.99 2.97 6.41
N ASN A 12 4.65 3.50 5.38
CA ASN A 12 4.31 4.81 4.82
C ASN A 12 2.90 4.85 4.24
N ILE A 13 2.41 3.75 3.64
CA ILE A 13 1.01 3.66 3.21
C ILE A 13 0.09 3.76 4.41
N TYR A 14 0.34 3.02 5.50
CA TYR A 14 -0.50 3.12 6.69
C TYR A 14 -0.49 4.53 7.31
N ALA A 15 0.68 5.19 7.32
CA ALA A 15 0.80 6.55 7.80
C ALA A 15 -0.02 7.52 6.93
N SER A 16 0.12 7.42 5.61
CA SER A 16 -0.65 8.21 4.64
C SER A 16 -2.15 8.01 4.78
N LEU A 17 -2.62 6.76 4.90
CA LEU A 17 -4.05 6.46 5.10
C LEU A 17 -4.60 7.08 6.39
N ARG A 18 -3.80 7.17 7.46
CA ARG A 18 -4.18 7.85 8.71
C ARG A 18 -4.12 9.38 8.60
N ALA A 19 -3.27 9.90 7.72
CA ALA A 19 -3.11 11.32 7.44
C ALA A 19 -3.97 11.76 6.24
N ASP A 20 -5.21 11.27 6.15
CA ASP A 20 -6.17 11.61 5.09
C ASP A 20 -5.65 11.44 3.65
N ASN A 21 -4.85 10.39 3.42
CA ASN A 21 -4.20 10.06 2.14
C ASN A 21 -3.13 11.06 1.68
N ALA A 22 -2.51 11.81 2.61
CA ALA A 22 -1.38 12.68 2.31
C ALA A 22 -0.28 11.91 1.54
N ASP A 23 0.13 12.42 0.38
CA ASP A 23 1.17 11.86 -0.47
C ASP A 23 1.00 10.37 -0.86
N LEU A 24 -0.24 9.86 -0.83
CA LEU A 24 -0.52 8.44 -1.06
C LEU A 24 0.05 7.94 -2.40
N ASP A 25 -0.04 8.74 -3.45
CA ASP A 25 0.48 8.38 -4.78
C ASP A 25 2.00 8.23 -4.80
N ALA A 26 2.73 9.10 -4.09
CA ALA A 26 4.18 9.01 -3.96
C ALA A 26 4.58 7.76 -3.16
N HIS A 27 3.83 7.44 -2.10
CA HIS A 27 4.04 6.23 -1.33
C HIS A 27 3.71 4.96 -2.13
N ILE A 28 2.68 4.96 -2.97
CA ILE A 28 2.37 3.84 -3.86
C ILE A 28 3.47 3.64 -4.91
N ALA A 29 4.02 4.70 -5.48
CA ALA A 29 5.14 4.61 -6.40
C ALA A 29 6.38 4.00 -5.72
N THR A 30 6.65 4.42 -4.49
CA THR A 30 7.75 3.86 -3.67
C THR A 30 7.51 2.38 -3.35
N LEU A 31 6.29 2.01 -2.97
CA LEU A 31 5.89 0.63 -2.72
C LEU A 31 6.07 -0.24 -3.97
N LYS A 32 5.70 0.26 -5.14
CA LYS A 32 5.88 -0.43 -6.43
C LYS A 32 7.35 -0.71 -6.72
N ALA A 33 8.22 0.27 -6.50
CA ALA A 33 9.67 0.11 -6.67
C ALA A 33 10.23 -0.95 -5.71
N ALA A 34 9.82 -0.91 -4.43
CA ALA A 34 10.23 -1.89 -3.44
C ALA A 34 9.74 -3.32 -3.78
N LEU A 35 8.50 -3.48 -4.24
CA LEU A 35 7.95 -4.75 -4.72
C LEU A 35 8.74 -5.31 -5.90
N ALA A 36 9.08 -4.47 -6.88
CA ALA A 36 9.86 -4.87 -8.04
C ALA A 36 11.27 -5.35 -7.64
N ARG A 37 11.92 -4.65 -6.70
CA ARG A 37 13.24 -5.02 -6.17
C ARG A 37 13.23 -6.34 -5.41
N GLU A 38 12.19 -6.58 -4.61
CA GLU A 38 12.03 -7.83 -3.85
C GLU A 38 11.42 -8.97 -4.67
N GLY A 39 11.11 -8.75 -5.96
CA GLY A 39 10.50 -9.75 -6.84
C GLY A 39 9.06 -10.13 -6.45
N LYS A 40 8.37 -9.31 -5.66
CA LYS A 40 7.01 -9.58 -5.17
C LYS A 40 5.97 -8.97 -6.10
N LYS A 41 4.90 -9.74 -6.35
CA LYS A 41 3.83 -9.35 -7.28
C LYS A 41 2.67 -8.59 -6.62
N GLN A 42 2.61 -8.61 -5.29
CA GLN A 42 1.50 -8.09 -4.51
C GLN A 42 2.02 -7.56 -3.17
N ALA A 43 1.47 -6.42 -2.73
CA ALA A 43 1.60 -5.94 -1.36
C ALA A 43 0.47 -6.50 -0.50
N VAL A 44 0.80 -7.01 0.69
CA VAL A 44 -0.17 -7.55 1.64
C VAL A 44 -0.32 -6.58 2.79
N PHE A 45 -1.56 -6.17 3.07
CA PHE A 45 -1.89 -5.27 4.16
C PHE A 45 -2.68 -5.99 5.24
N ASP A 46 -2.50 -5.58 6.49
CA ASP A 46 -3.29 -6.00 7.63
C ASP A 46 -4.58 -5.17 7.69
N PRO A 47 -5.76 -5.78 7.49
CA PRO A 47 -7.04 -5.08 7.61
C PRO A 47 -7.24 -4.40 8.96
N ALA A 48 -6.71 -4.95 10.05
CA ALA A 48 -6.89 -4.38 11.39
C ALA A 48 -6.21 -2.99 11.52
N ARG A 49 -5.23 -2.70 10.66
CA ARG A 49 -4.48 -1.44 10.65
C ARG A 49 -5.05 -0.40 9.67
N LEU A 50 -6.05 -0.77 8.87
CA LEU A 50 -6.70 0.14 7.92
C LEU A 50 -7.74 1.01 8.61
N VAL A 51 -7.72 2.31 8.28
CA VAL A 51 -8.76 3.25 8.72
C VAL A 51 -10.15 2.83 8.23
N GLN A 52 -10.23 2.26 7.01
CA GLN A 52 -11.45 1.70 6.43
C GLN A 52 -11.29 0.19 6.17
N ASN A 53 -11.34 -0.61 7.23
CA ASN A 53 -11.18 -2.07 7.16
C ASN A 53 -12.40 -2.83 6.61
N ASN A 54 -13.52 -2.13 6.39
CA ASN A 54 -14.74 -2.72 5.86
C ASN A 54 -14.56 -3.16 4.39
N ARG A 55 -15.51 -3.97 3.88
CA ARG A 55 -15.42 -4.53 2.52
C ARG A 55 -15.31 -3.47 1.43
N ALA A 56 -16.02 -2.34 1.57
CA ALA A 56 -16.03 -1.27 0.57
C ALA A 56 -14.68 -0.54 0.53
N GLY A 57 -14.14 -0.17 1.69
CA GLY A 57 -12.83 0.48 1.81
C GLY A 57 -11.71 -0.39 1.26
N ARG A 58 -11.71 -1.69 1.59
CA ARG A 58 -10.73 -2.65 1.04
C ARG A 58 -10.82 -2.78 -0.49
N LYS A 59 -12.03 -2.83 -1.05
CA LYS A 59 -12.23 -2.85 -2.52
C LYS A 59 -11.75 -1.55 -3.17
N LEU A 60 -12.01 -0.41 -2.56
CA LEU A 60 -11.56 0.89 -3.05
C LEU A 60 -10.03 0.94 -3.09
N MET A 61 -9.37 0.53 -2.01
CA MET A 61 -7.90 0.43 -1.94
C MET A 61 -7.34 -0.46 -3.05
N GLN A 62 -7.91 -1.66 -3.23
CA GLN A 62 -7.49 -2.57 -4.31
C GLN A 62 -7.61 -1.94 -5.69
N ALA A 63 -8.74 -1.29 -6.00
CA ALA A 63 -8.95 -0.65 -7.30
C ALA A 63 -7.97 0.52 -7.51
N TYR A 64 -7.79 1.36 -6.49
CA TYR A 64 -6.94 2.54 -6.53
C TYR A 64 -5.46 2.19 -6.73
N PHE A 65 -4.96 1.18 -6.01
CA PHE A 65 -3.58 0.71 -6.14
C PHE A 65 -3.37 -0.02 -7.46
N ARG A 66 -4.36 -0.79 -7.92
CA ARG A 66 -4.29 -1.48 -9.22
C ARG A 66 -4.14 -0.50 -10.39
N GLN A 67 -4.84 0.64 -10.35
CA GLN A 67 -4.68 1.70 -11.36
C GLN A 67 -3.24 2.25 -11.42
N ARG A 68 -2.48 2.15 -10.32
CA ARG A 68 -1.07 2.56 -10.21
C ARG A 68 -0.09 1.42 -10.46
N GLY A 69 -0.60 0.24 -10.77
CA GLY A 69 0.19 -0.95 -11.06
C GLY A 69 0.70 -1.67 -9.81
N VAL A 70 0.03 -1.53 -8.67
CA VAL A 70 0.29 -2.32 -7.46
C VAL A 70 -0.90 -3.22 -7.17
N SER A 71 -0.67 -4.52 -7.07
CA SER A 71 -1.70 -5.46 -6.60
C SER A 71 -1.73 -5.47 -5.08
N VAL A 72 -2.93 -5.46 -4.49
CA VAL A 72 -3.15 -5.43 -3.04
C VAL A 72 -3.84 -6.72 -2.57
N GLY A 73 -3.27 -7.35 -1.56
CA GLY A 73 -3.84 -8.45 -0.80
C GLY A 73 -4.04 -8.04 0.66
N PHE A 74 -4.80 -8.84 1.39
CA PHE A 74 -5.03 -8.61 2.82
C PHE A 74 -4.67 -9.87 3.60
N SER A 75 -3.96 -9.72 4.74
CA SER A 75 -3.81 -10.84 5.68
C SER A 75 -5.16 -11.16 6.31
N GLY A 76 -5.39 -12.47 6.54
CA GLY A 76 -6.65 -13.00 7.09
C GLY A 76 -6.90 -12.59 8.52
#